data_AF-A0A354ZJ97-F1
#
_entry.id   AF-A0A354ZJ97-F1
#
_cell.length_a   1.000
_cell.length_b   1.000
_cell.length_c   1.000
_cell.angle_alpha   90.00
_cell.angle_beta   90.00
_cell.angle_gamma   90.00
#
_symmetry.space_group_name_H-M   'P 1'
#
loop_
_entity.id
_entity.type
_entity.pdbx_description
1 polymer ?
#
loop_
_entity_poly.entity_id
_entity_poly.type
_entity_poly.pdbx_seq_one_letter_code
_entity_poly.pdbx_strand_id
1 'polypeptide(L)'
;VFLDTPGIHRARHNLGDRLVRTARAAMAEVDLIIFVADATSSGRPEDETVASYIAEVDTPAWLLVNKIDAVRPEQLAEAEARSRRLAQFDRVRLVSAVTGQNCDGLVQEIASVMPDGPMYYPPDVTVDRPEEFLAAELVREKLLLLTREEVPHSVAVVIDKMQRREDRDIVDIDAVVLVERESHKGIVIGAGGRVLKQAGVMARSEIERLLGSQVNLQLWVKVRRRWRDDESMLDRLGFRG
;
A
#
# COMPACT_ATOMS: atom_id res chain seq x y z
N VAL A 1 16.11 -5.53 4.04
CA VAL A 1 14.99 -4.60 4.32
C VAL A 1 13.98 -4.76 3.20
N PHE A 2 12.67 -4.78 3.48
CA PHE A 2 11.66 -4.76 2.41
C PHE A 2 11.18 -3.33 2.18
N LEU A 3 11.14 -2.92 0.92
CA LEU A 3 10.60 -1.63 0.52
C LEU A 3 9.32 -1.88 -0.27
N ASP A 4 8.18 -1.50 0.33
CA ASP A 4 6.88 -1.60 -0.34
C ASP A 4 6.67 -0.37 -1.24
N THR A 5 6.47 -0.62 -2.54
CA THR A 5 6.17 0.42 -3.52
C THR A 5 4.67 0.46 -3.78
N PRO A 6 4.05 1.66 -3.80
CA PRO A 6 2.66 1.79 -4.19
C PRO A 6 2.35 1.14 -5.55
N GLY A 7 1.14 0.59 -5.70
CA GLY A 7 0.71 -0.02 -6.95
C GLY A 7 0.89 0.91 -8.15
N ILE A 8 1.70 0.47 -9.11
CA ILE A 8 2.03 1.24 -10.30
C ILE A 8 0.89 1.09 -11.30
N HIS A 9 0.20 2.21 -11.58
CA HIS A 9 -0.82 2.29 -12.63
C HIS A 9 -0.47 3.46 -13.56
N ARG A 10 -0.93 3.41 -14.82
CA ARG A 10 -0.74 4.54 -15.75
C ARG A 10 -1.30 5.82 -15.14
N ALA A 11 -0.41 6.78 -14.93
CA ALA A 11 -0.75 8.05 -14.32
C ALA A 11 -1.74 8.84 -15.17
N ARG A 12 -2.79 9.35 -14.53
CA ARG A 12 -3.76 10.29 -15.12
C ARG A 12 -3.75 11.65 -14.40
N HIS A 13 -2.86 11.83 -13.43
CA HIS A 13 -2.78 12.95 -12.48
C HIS A 13 -1.42 12.92 -11.74
N ASN A 14 -0.97 14.05 -11.18
CA ASN A 14 0.38 14.20 -10.60
C ASN A 14 0.69 13.18 -9.50
N LEU A 15 -0.29 12.78 -8.67
CA LEU A 15 -0.12 11.69 -7.71
C LEU A 15 0.37 10.42 -8.41
N GLY A 16 -0.22 10.07 -9.56
CA GLY A 16 0.17 8.87 -10.31
C GLY A 16 1.62 8.99 -10.81
N ASP A 17 2.00 10.15 -11.33
CA ASP A 17 3.37 10.39 -11.81
C ASP A 17 4.39 10.29 -10.67
N ARG A 18 4.06 10.84 -9.49
CA ARG A 18 4.91 10.72 -8.29
C ARG A 18 5.02 9.26 -7.84
N LEU A 19 3.92 8.52 -7.76
CA LEU A 19 3.93 7.10 -7.38
C LEU A 19 4.79 6.27 -8.33
N VAL A 20 4.66 6.49 -9.64
CA VAL A 20 5.50 5.83 -10.66
C VAL A 20 6.97 6.21 -10.47
N ARG A 21 7.29 7.49 -10.28
CA ARG A 21 8.67 7.96 -10.07
C ARG A 21 9.29 7.35 -8.82
N THR A 22 8.58 7.37 -7.68
CA THR A 22 9.05 6.77 -6.43
C THR A 22 9.30 5.27 -6.60
N ALA A 23 8.38 4.55 -7.25
CA ALA A 23 8.56 3.12 -7.48
C ALA A 23 9.75 2.82 -8.40
N ARG A 24 9.94 3.61 -9.47
CA ARG A 24 11.08 3.48 -10.38
C ARG A 24 12.42 3.79 -9.70
N ALA A 25 12.47 4.85 -8.88
CA ALA A 25 13.67 5.16 -8.10
C ALA A 25 14.01 4.01 -7.14
N ALA A 26 13.02 3.47 -6.43
CA ALA A 26 13.21 2.34 -5.53
C ALA A 26 13.73 1.09 -6.27
N MET A 27 13.24 0.78 -7.48
CA MET A 27 13.72 -0.35 -8.28
C MET A 27 15.22 -0.27 -8.61
N ALA A 28 15.77 0.95 -8.75
CA ALA A 28 17.17 1.19 -9.06
C ALA A 28 18.09 1.15 -7.82
N GLU A 29 17.52 1.24 -6.61
CA GLU A 29 18.28 1.34 -5.35
C GLU A 29 18.25 0.06 -4.51
N VAL A 30 17.44 -0.94 -4.89
CA VAL A 30 17.33 -2.22 -4.16
C VAL A 30 18.27 -3.29 -4.74
N ASP A 31 18.65 -4.26 -3.90
CA ASP A 31 19.48 -5.41 -4.32
C ASP A 31 18.69 -6.47 -5.10
N LEU A 32 17.36 -6.51 -4.93
CA LEU A 32 16.47 -7.49 -5.55
C LEU A 32 15.06 -6.89 -5.70
N ILE A 33 14.47 -7.07 -6.88
CA ILE A 33 13.07 -6.74 -7.15
C ILE A 33 12.21 -7.99 -6.99
N ILE A 34 11.13 -7.88 -6.21
CA ILE A 34 10.08 -8.91 -6.12
C ILE A 34 8.85 -8.42 -6.86
N PHE A 35 8.63 -8.94 -8.06
CA PHE A 35 7.45 -8.62 -8.87
C PHE A 35 6.31 -9.59 -8.58
N VAL A 36 5.19 -9.08 -8.06
CA VAL A 36 4.03 -9.89 -7.67
C VAL A 36 2.94 -9.79 -8.73
N ALA A 37 2.70 -10.88 -9.47
CA ALA A 37 1.64 -10.97 -10.46
C ALA A 37 0.40 -11.69 -9.90
N ASP A 38 -0.80 -11.26 -10.29
CA ASP A 38 -2.06 -11.89 -9.88
C ASP A 38 -2.41 -13.07 -10.80
N ALA A 39 -2.41 -14.30 -10.28
CA ALA A 39 -2.73 -15.51 -11.05
C ALA A 39 -4.14 -15.49 -11.67
N THR A 40 -5.10 -14.80 -11.05
CA THR A 40 -6.49 -14.73 -11.53
C THR A 40 -6.62 -13.87 -12.77
N SER A 41 -5.62 -13.02 -13.05
CA SER A 41 -5.71 -12.05 -14.13
C SER A 41 -4.35 -11.64 -14.71
N SER A 42 -3.43 -12.58 -14.74
CA SER A 42 -2.07 -12.45 -15.26
C SER A 42 -2.01 -11.84 -16.67
N GLY A 43 -1.06 -10.93 -16.90
CA GLY A 43 -0.77 -10.41 -18.24
C GLY A 43 -1.64 -9.21 -18.61
N ARG A 44 -2.02 -8.40 -17.62
CA ARG A 44 -2.72 -7.15 -17.86
C ARG A 44 -1.78 -6.09 -18.43
N PRO A 45 -2.31 -5.06 -19.12
CA PRO A 45 -1.51 -3.92 -19.57
C PRO A 45 -0.76 -3.21 -18.43
N GLU A 46 -1.33 -3.22 -17.21
CA GLU A 46 -0.65 -2.71 -16.02
C GLU A 46 0.58 -3.56 -15.65
N ASP A 47 0.48 -4.90 -15.72
CA ASP A 47 1.60 -5.81 -15.46
C ASP A 47 2.74 -5.58 -16.46
N GLU A 48 2.39 -5.41 -17.75
CA GLU A 48 3.36 -5.10 -18.81
C GLU A 48 4.05 -3.75 -18.58
N THR A 49 3.31 -2.76 -18.08
CA THR A 49 3.88 -1.45 -17.76
C THR A 49 4.89 -1.56 -16.63
N VAL A 50 4.57 -2.28 -15.54
CA VAL A 50 5.53 -2.50 -14.44
C VAL A 50 6.75 -3.27 -14.91
N ALA A 51 6.53 -4.33 -15.70
CA ALA A 51 7.60 -5.15 -16.25
C ALA A 51 8.55 -4.37 -17.16
N SER A 52 8.04 -3.38 -17.92
CA SER A 52 8.90 -2.48 -18.70
C SER A 52 9.84 -1.65 -17.82
N TYR A 53 9.40 -1.23 -16.63
CA TYR A 53 10.27 -0.49 -15.70
C TYR A 53 11.32 -1.40 -15.06
N ILE A 54 10.98 -2.65 -14.78
CA ILE A 54 11.94 -3.66 -14.29
C ILE A 54 13.00 -3.92 -15.37
N ALA A 55 12.63 -3.98 -16.65
CA ALA A 55 13.56 -4.18 -17.74
C ALA A 55 14.50 -2.98 -18.01
N GLU A 56 14.24 -1.82 -17.42
CA GLU A 56 15.07 -0.62 -17.54
C GLU A 56 16.19 -0.53 -16.49
N VAL A 57 16.22 -1.44 -15.52
CA VAL A 57 17.23 -1.49 -14.45
C VAL A 57 17.99 -2.82 -14.48
N ASP A 58 19.26 -2.80 -14.06
CA ASP A 58 20.11 -4.00 -14.01
C ASP A 58 19.87 -4.86 -12.76
N THR A 59 18.94 -4.44 -11.89
CA THR A 59 18.63 -5.12 -10.62
C THR A 59 18.01 -6.50 -10.87
N PRO A 60 18.50 -7.57 -10.22
CA PRO A 60 17.89 -8.89 -10.27
C PRO A 60 16.40 -8.85 -9.93
N ALA A 61 15.59 -9.64 -10.64
CA ALA A 61 14.14 -9.65 -10.44
C ALA A 61 13.57 -11.07 -10.29
N TRP A 62 12.73 -11.28 -9.29
CA TRP A 62 11.97 -12.52 -9.10
C TRP A 62 10.48 -12.27 -9.35
N LEU A 63 9.83 -13.27 -9.93
CA LEU A 63 8.39 -13.27 -10.16
C LEU A 63 7.68 -14.14 -9.11
N LEU A 64 6.76 -13.55 -8.37
CA LEU A 64 5.80 -14.26 -7.51
C LEU A 64 4.41 -14.21 -8.15
N VAL A 65 3.94 -15.34 -8.66
CA VAL A 65 2.57 -15.49 -9.16
C VAL A 65 1.68 -15.83 -7.96
N ASN A 66 0.99 -14.82 -7.43
CA ASN A 66 0.20 -14.88 -6.20
C ASN A 66 -1.28 -15.22 -6.46
N LYS A 67 -2.02 -15.59 -5.41
CA LYS A 67 -3.44 -15.97 -5.42
C LYS A 67 -3.74 -17.27 -6.15
N ILE A 68 -2.83 -18.24 -6.10
CA ILE A 68 -3.04 -19.55 -6.73
C ILE A 68 -4.22 -20.33 -6.14
N ASP A 69 -4.63 -19.99 -4.91
CA ASP A 69 -5.82 -20.53 -4.24
C ASP A 69 -7.13 -20.16 -4.95
N ALA A 70 -7.13 -19.06 -5.70
CA ALA A 70 -8.30 -18.54 -6.41
C ALA A 70 -8.35 -18.98 -7.90
N VAL A 71 -7.41 -19.82 -8.34
CA VAL A 71 -7.27 -20.25 -9.73
C VAL A 71 -7.42 -21.76 -9.84
N ARG A 72 -8.13 -22.23 -10.88
CA ARG A 72 -8.27 -23.67 -11.13
C ARG A 72 -6.91 -24.27 -11.54
N PRO A 73 -6.57 -25.50 -11.13
CA PRO A 73 -5.28 -26.13 -11.46
C PRO A 73 -4.93 -26.10 -12.95
N GLU A 74 -5.89 -26.37 -13.83
CA GLU A 74 -5.70 -26.30 -15.30
C GLU A 74 -5.35 -24.91 -15.85
N GLN A 75 -5.70 -23.83 -15.14
CA GLN A 75 -5.41 -22.45 -15.57
C GLN A 75 -4.09 -21.91 -15.00
N LEU A 76 -3.51 -22.60 -14.02
CA LEU A 76 -2.33 -22.14 -13.30
C LEU A 76 -1.09 -22.09 -14.21
N ALA A 77 -0.89 -23.13 -15.03
CA ALA A 77 0.22 -23.19 -15.98
C ALA A 77 0.15 -22.05 -17.03
N GLU A 78 -1.07 -21.68 -17.44
CA GLU A 78 -1.27 -20.57 -18.38
C GLU A 78 -0.99 -19.22 -17.71
N ALA A 79 -1.45 -19.03 -16.47
CA ALA A 79 -1.16 -17.83 -15.70
C ALA A 79 0.34 -17.64 -15.48
N GLU A 80 1.04 -18.70 -15.07
CA GLU A 80 2.49 -18.70 -14.93
C GLU A 80 3.18 -18.36 -16.26
N ALA A 81 2.78 -19.02 -17.35
CA ALA A 81 3.37 -18.80 -18.67
C ALA A 81 3.17 -17.35 -19.16
N ARG A 82 2.01 -16.74 -18.91
CA ARG A 82 1.77 -15.32 -19.23
C ARG A 82 2.65 -14.41 -18.38
N SER A 83 2.70 -14.62 -17.07
CA SER A 83 3.51 -13.80 -16.17
C SER A 83 5.01 -13.90 -16.46
N ARG A 84 5.52 -15.08 -16.82
CA ARG A 84 6.92 -15.30 -17.23
C ARG A 84 7.34 -14.51 -18.47
N ARG A 85 6.40 -14.13 -19.34
CA ARG A 85 6.70 -13.39 -20.58
C ARG A 85 6.81 -11.88 -20.38
N LEU A 86 6.48 -11.38 -19.20
CA LEU A 86 6.42 -9.95 -18.93
C LEU A 86 7.81 -9.29 -18.91
N ALA A 87 8.78 -9.97 -18.30
CA ALA A 87 10.19 -9.54 -18.24
C ALA A 87 11.09 -10.76 -18.05
N GLN A 88 12.40 -10.52 -18.01
CA GLN A 88 13.36 -11.53 -17.57
C GLN A 88 13.33 -11.61 -16.04
N PHE A 89 13.14 -12.82 -15.51
CA PHE A 89 13.16 -13.09 -14.07
C PHE A 89 14.13 -14.22 -13.77
N ASP A 90 14.94 -14.05 -12.73
CA ASP A 90 15.91 -15.05 -12.30
C ASP A 90 15.23 -16.23 -11.60
N ARG A 91 14.09 -15.98 -10.96
CA ARG A 91 13.27 -16.99 -10.29
C ARG A 91 11.80 -16.72 -10.45
N VAL A 92 11.04 -17.82 -10.43
CA VAL A 92 9.58 -17.81 -10.48
C VAL A 92 9.05 -18.69 -9.36
N ARG A 93 8.05 -18.20 -8.61
CA ARG A 93 7.34 -18.94 -7.58
C ARG A 93 5.84 -18.74 -7.73
N LEU A 94 5.08 -19.81 -7.49
CA LEU A 94 3.63 -19.82 -7.43
C LEU A 94 3.22 -19.85 -5.97
N VAL A 95 2.53 -18.83 -5.48
CA VAL A 95 2.26 -18.66 -4.04
C VAL A 95 0.81 -18.26 -3.77
N SER A 96 0.35 -18.52 -2.55
CA SER A 96 -0.86 -17.92 -2.01
C SER A 96 -0.52 -17.22 -0.71
N ALA A 97 -0.42 -15.89 -0.77
CA ALA A 97 -0.16 -15.08 0.42
C ALA A 97 -1.29 -15.22 1.47
N VAL A 98 -2.52 -15.47 1.06
CA VAL A 98 -3.67 -15.55 1.97
C VAL A 98 -3.74 -16.89 2.72
N THR A 99 -3.36 -17.99 2.06
CA THR A 99 -3.35 -19.33 2.69
C THR A 99 -1.99 -19.72 3.26
N GLY A 100 -0.93 -19.01 2.86
CA GLY A 100 0.46 -19.39 3.14
C GLY A 100 1.02 -20.46 2.19
N GLN A 101 0.24 -20.96 1.24
CA GLN A 101 0.69 -22.00 0.31
C GLN A 101 1.94 -21.54 -0.46
N ASN A 102 3.00 -22.37 -0.40
CA ASN A 102 4.30 -22.13 -1.02
C ASN A 102 5.02 -20.84 -0.58
N CYS A 103 4.63 -20.24 0.55
CA CYS A 103 5.33 -19.09 1.13
C CYS A 103 6.47 -19.52 2.07
N ASP A 104 6.45 -20.77 2.54
CA ASP A 104 7.46 -21.31 3.45
C ASP A 104 8.85 -21.25 2.84
N GLY A 105 9.80 -20.71 3.60
CA GLY A 105 11.20 -20.59 3.15
C GLY A 105 11.47 -19.44 2.17
N LEU A 106 10.45 -18.72 1.68
CA LEU A 106 10.64 -17.68 0.67
C LEU A 106 11.52 -16.53 1.20
N VAL A 107 11.32 -16.12 2.46
CA VAL A 107 12.13 -15.07 3.10
C VAL A 107 13.58 -15.51 3.22
N GLN A 108 13.82 -16.78 3.58
CA GLN A 108 15.16 -17.36 3.67
C GLN A 108 15.82 -17.47 2.29
N GLU A 109 15.05 -17.83 1.27
CA GLU A 109 15.53 -17.87 -0.12
C GLU A 109 15.95 -16.48 -0.58
N ILE A 110 15.12 -15.47 -0.35
CA ILE A 110 15.43 -14.07 -0.64
C ILE A 110 16.69 -13.64 0.11
N ALA A 111 16.77 -13.91 1.42
CA ALA A 111 17.93 -13.57 2.23
C ALA A 111 19.23 -14.21 1.72
N SER A 112 19.16 -15.43 1.16
CA SER A 112 20.33 -16.16 0.66
C SER A 112 21.00 -15.54 -0.57
N VAL A 113 20.32 -14.64 -1.28
CA VAL A 113 20.86 -13.92 -2.44
C VAL A 113 21.18 -12.46 -2.15
N MET A 114 20.92 -11.99 -0.93
CA MET A 114 21.29 -10.63 -0.52
C MET A 114 22.81 -10.53 -0.34
N PRO A 115 23.43 -9.39 -0.69
CA PRO A 115 24.83 -9.16 -0.39
C PRO A 115 25.07 -9.05 1.12
N ASP A 116 26.28 -9.44 1.56
CA ASP A 116 26.71 -9.17 2.92
C ASP A 116 26.77 -7.66 3.17
N GLY A 117 26.25 -7.21 4.31
CA GLY A 117 26.21 -5.79 4.64
C GLY A 117 25.92 -5.53 6.12
N PRO A 118 26.14 -4.30 6.59
CA PRO A 118 25.79 -3.92 7.94
C PRO A 118 24.27 -3.96 8.13
N MET A 119 23.85 -4.24 9.35
CA MET A 119 22.45 -4.09 9.73
C MET A 119 22.13 -2.58 9.79
N TYR A 120 21.41 -2.08 8.77
CA TYR A 120 21.06 -0.66 8.66
C TYR A 120 20.02 -0.21 9.69
N TYR A 121 19.20 -1.12 10.21
CA TYR A 121 18.16 -0.84 11.20
C TYR A 121 18.27 -1.78 12.39
N PRO A 122 18.10 -1.31 13.63
CA PRO A 122 18.04 -2.16 14.81
C PRO A 122 16.97 -3.27 14.66
N PRO A 123 17.19 -4.46 15.25
CA PRO A 123 16.31 -5.63 15.05
C PRO A 123 14.89 -5.44 15.60
N ASP A 124 14.67 -4.46 16.47
CA ASP A 124 13.40 -4.06 17.07
C ASP A 124 12.63 -3.02 16.24
N VAL A 125 13.26 -2.41 15.24
CA VAL A 125 12.59 -1.50 14.31
C VAL A 125 11.90 -2.31 13.22
N THR A 126 10.58 -2.39 13.32
CA THR A 126 9.74 -3.13 12.37
C THR A 126 9.13 -2.26 11.28
N VAL A 127 9.05 -0.93 11.48
CA VAL A 127 8.48 0.03 10.51
C VAL A 127 9.19 1.39 10.61
N ASP A 128 9.70 1.92 9.49
CA ASP A 128 10.41 3.22 9.39
C ASP A 128 9.47 4.40 9.03
N ARG A 129 8.18 4.29 9.35
CA ARG A 129 7.18 5.33 9.03
C ARG A 129 6.67 5.99 10.31
N PRO A 130 6.46 7.33 10.32
CA PRO A 130 5.91 8.04 11.47
C PRO A 130 4.57 7.46 11.94
N GLU A 131 4.30 7.50 13.25
CA GLU A 131 3.05 7.02 13.85
C GLU A 131 1.82 7.68 13.21
N GLU A 132 1.92 8.97 12.84
CA GLU A 132 0.87 9.71 12.14
C GLU A 132 0.54 9.09 10.78
N PHE A 133 1.57 8.69 10.03
CA PHE A 133 1.37 8.06 8.72
C PHE A 133 0.64 6.71 8.88
N LEU A 134 1.06 5.89 9.84
CA LEU A 134 0.43 4.60 10.11
C LEU A 134 -1.03 4.77 10.56
N ALA A 135 -1.30 5.74 11.43
CA ALA A 135 -2.66 6.07 11.85
C ALA A 135 -3.53 6.52 10.67
N ALA A 136 -3.00 7.35 9.77
CA ALA A 136 -3.70 7.77 8.56
C ALA A 136 -4.02 6.58 7.64
N GLU A 137 -3.06 5.68 7.43
CA GLU A 137 -3.25 4.49 6.59
C GLU A 137 -4.26 3.51 7.20
N LEU A 138 -4.25 3.31 8.52
CA LEU A 138 -5.26 2.48 9.20
C LEU A 138 -6.67 3.04 9.00
N VAL A 139 -6.87 4.36 9.11
CA VAL A 139 -8.15 5.00 8.81
C VAL A 139 -8.51 4.83 7.33
N ARG A 140 -7.56 5.08 6.43
CA ARG A 140 -7.76 4.95 4.98
C ARG A 140 -8.20 3.53 4.62
N GLU A 141 -7.49 2.51 5.11
CA GLU A 141 -7.81 1.10 4.89
C GLU A 141 -9.25 0.77 5.29
N LYS A 142 -9.71 1.22 6.47
CA LYS A 142 -11.08 0.90 6.92
C LYS A 142 -12.14 1.62 6.10
N LEU A 143 -11.83 2.83 5.62
CA LEU A 143 -12.69 3.51 4.66
C LEU A 143 -12.76 2.76 3.33
N LEU A 144 -11.63 2.26 2.82
CA LEU A 144 -11.60 1.46 1.59
C LEU A 144 -12.39 0.15 1.73
N LEU A 145 -12.31 -0.50 2.88
CA LEU A 145 -13.04 -1.73 3.18
C LEU A 145 -14.56 -1.52 3.20
N LEU A 146 -15.01 -0.37 3.69
CA LEU A 146 -16.43 -0.06 3.89
C LEU A 146 -17.07 0.70 2.72
N THR A 147 -16.26 1.19 1.77
CA THR A 147 -16.74 1.88 0.57
C THR A 147 -16.57 1.02 -0.68
N ARG A 148 -17.32 1.34 -1.73
CA ARG A 148 -17.27 0.66 -3.03
C ARG A 148 -17.16 1.71 -4.15
N GLU A 149 -17.11 1.26 -5.40
CA GLU A 149 -17.14 2.11 -6.62
C GLU A 149 -15.88 2.98 -6.80
N GLU A 150 -15.99 4.23 -7.25
CA GLU A 150 -14.84 5.11 -7.55
C GLU A 150 -14.21 5.75 -6.30
N VAL A 151 -14.83 5.62 -5.12
CA VAL A 151 -14.36 6.25 -3.87
C VAL A 151 -12.92 5.85 -3.50
N PRO A 152 -12.51 4.56 -3.58
CA PRO A 152 -11.16 4.11 -3.24
C PRO A 152 -10.00 4.90 -3.87
N HIS A 153 -10.18 5.38 -5.09
CA HIS A 153 -9.13 6.09 -5.83
C HIS A 153 -9.07 7.60 -5.53
N SER A 154 -9.97 8.11 -4.70
CA SER A 154 -10.15 9.54 -4.45
C SER A 154 -10.13 9.94 -2.97
N VAL A 155 -9.87 8.98 -2.09
CA VAL A 155 -9.79 9.16 -0.64
C VAL A 155 -8.32 9.24 -0.22
N ALA A 156 -8.00 10.26 0.57
CA ALA A 156 -6.76 10.35 1.33
C ALA A 156 -7.06 10.72 2.78
N VAL A 157 -6.15 10.40 3.69
CA VAL A 157 -6.28 10.73 5.11
C VAL A 157 -5.03 11.49 5.55
N VAL A 158 -5.24 12.58 6.28
CA VAL A 158 -4.17 13.42 6.85
C VAL A 158 -4.40 13.50 8.34
N ILE A 159 -3.35 13.35 9.14
CA ILE A 159 -3.39 13.67 10.57
C ILE A 159 -3.06 15.14 10.73
N ASP A 160 -4.04 15.95 11.17
CA ASP A 160 -3.84 17.37 11.49
C ASP A 160 -3.21 17.54 12.88
N LYS A 161 -3.48 16.61 13.81
CA LYS A 161 -2.94 16.61 15.17
C LYS A 161 -2.78 15.18 15.69
N MET A 162 -1.64 14.90 16.31
CA MET A 162 -1.41 13.72 17.14
C MET A 162 -0.67 14.17 18.40
N GLN A 163 -1.31 14.00 19.57
CA GLN A 163 -0.72 14.47 20.83
C GLN A 163 -1.10 13.54 21.98
N ARG A 164 -0.09 13.09 22.74
CA ARG A 164 -0.30 12.39 24.01
C ARG A 164 -0.78 13.39 25.05
N ARG A 165 -1.85 13.07 25.78
CA ARG A 165 -2.32 13.88 26.90
C ARG A 165 -1.34 13.79 28.06
N GLU A 166 -1.16 14.88 28.78
CA GLU A 166 -0.28 14.93 29.96
C GLU A 166 -0.91 14.25 31.18
N ASP A 167 -2.25 14.27 31.29
CA ASP A 167 -2.99 13.81 32.46
C ASP A 167 -3.35 12.32 32.42
N ARG A 168 -3.35 11.70 31.23
CA ARG A 168 -3.85 10.34 30.99
C ARG A 168 -3.11 9.67 29.85
N ASP A 169 -3.07 8.34 29.88
CA ASP A 169 -2.56 7.51 28.78
C ASP A 169 -3.55 7.44 27.60
N ILE A 170 -3.83 8.62 27.02
CA ILE A 170 -4.71 8.83 25.88
C ILE A 170 -3.96 9.65 24.84
N VAL A 171 -4.01 9.22 23.59
CA VAL A 171 -3.53 9.99 22.43
C VAL A 171 -4.73 10.62 21.72
N ASP A 172 -4.75 11.95 21.63
CA ASP A 172 -5.70 12.68 20.81
C ASP A 172 -5.22 12.70 19.35
N ILE A 173 -6.07 12.23 18.44
CA ILE A 173 -5.77 12.18 17.01
C ILE A 173 -6.89 12.87 16.25
N ASP A 174 -6.53 13.96 15.56
CA ASP A 174 -7.43 14.67 14.66
C ASP A 174 -7.07 14.32 13.21
N ALA A 175 -7.98 13.64 12.51
CA ALA A 175 -7.75 13.14 11.16
C ALA A 175 -8.78 13.68 10.15
N VAL A 176 -8.27 14.17 9.02
CA VAL A 176 -9.08 14.69 7.91
C VAL A 176 -9.07 13.70 6.76
N VAL A 177 -10.25 13.21 6.43
CA VAL A 177 -10.54 12.44 5.23
C VAL A 177 -10.81 13.40 4.08
N LEU A 178 -9.94 13.39 3.08
CA LEU A 178 -10.04 14.19 1.88
C LEU A 178 -10.71 13.41 0.75
N VAL A 179 -11.67 14.04 0.08
CA VAL A 179 -12.31 13.50 -1.13
C VAL A 179 -12.40 14.57 -2.22
N GLU A 180 -12.48 14.16 -3.48
CA GLU A 180 -12.52 15.12 -4.60
C GLU A 180 -13.90 15.67 -4.94
N ARG A 181 -14.98 14.93 -4.61
CA ARG A 181 -16.36 15.25 -5.02
C ARG A 181 -17.30 15.19 -3.81
N GLU A 182 -18.36 16.01 -3.84
CA GLU A 182 -19.37 16.01 -2.77
C GLU A 182 -20.15 14.69 -2.70
N SER A 183 -20.36 14.02 -3.84
CA SER A 183 -20.92 12.67 -3.89
C SER A 183 -20.08 11.67 -3.07
N HIS A 184 -18.75 11.73 -3.20
CA HIS A 184 -17.84 10.85 -2.46
C HIS A 184 -17.87 11.16 -0.96
N LYS A 185 -18.00 12.44 -0.57
CA LYS A 185 -18.20 12.82 0.83
C LYS A 185 -19.47 12.19 1.40
N GLY A 186 -20.56 12.21 0.63
CA GLY A 186 -21.80 11.53 1.01
C GLY A 186 -21.60 10.02 1.25
N ILE A 187 -20.85 9.35 0.38
CA ILE A 187 -20.55 7.91 0.50
C ILE A 187 -19.67 7.62 1.72
N VAL A 188 -18.59 8.39 1.91
CA VAL A 188 -17.64 8.24 3.03
C VAL A 188 -18.32 8.48 4.37
N ILE A 189 -19.20 9.48 4.47
CA ILE A 189 -19.99 9.72 5.68
C ILE A 189 -21.00 8.58 5.87
N GLY A 190 -21.68 8.20 4.80
CA GLY A 190 -22.76 7.23 4.81
C GLY A 190 -24.03 7.77 5.48
N ALA A 191 -25.15 7.10 5.28
CA ALA A 191 -26.43 7.52 5.86
C ALA A 191 -26.36 7.61 7.39
N GLY A 192 -26.60 8.80 7.94
CA GLY A 192 -26.50 9.08 9.38
C GLY A 192 -25.07 8.97 9.94
N GLY A 193 -24.03 9.10 9.12
CA GLY A 193 -22.64 8.99 9.56
C GLY A 193 -22.17 7.56 9.81
N ARG A 194 -22.95 6.54 9.41
CA ARG A 194 -22.68 5.13 9.74
C ARG A 194 -21.34 4.63 9.21
N VAL A 195 -20.97 4.98 7.98
CA VAL A 195 -19.73 4.49 7.35
C VAL A 195 -18.52 5.10 8.05
N LEU A 196 -18.49 6.42 8.21
CA LEU A 196 -17.39 7.11 8.89
C LEU A 196 -17.24 6.67 10.35
N LYS A 197 -18.37 6.50 11.06
CA LYS A 197 -18.36 6.01 12.45
C LYS A 197 -17.79 4.60 12.53
N GLN A 198 -18.22 3.70 11.65
CA GLN A 198 -17.74 2.32 11.63
C GLN A 198 -16.24 2.26 11.29
N ALA A 199 -15.79 3.01 10.28
CA ALA A 199 -14.38 3.13 9.92
C ALA A 199 -13.55 3.64 11.09
N GLY A 200 -14.00 4.71 11.78
CA GLY A 200 -13.33 5.26 12.94
C GLY A 200 -13.25 4.29 14.12
N VAL A 201 -14.30 3.52 14.39
CA VAL A 201 -14.28 2.49 15.46
C VAL A 201 -13.26 1.40 15.15
N MET A 202 -13.25 0.91 13.91
CA MET A 202 -12.31 -0.13 13.47
C MET A 202 -10.87 0.39 13.51
N ALA A 203 -10.61 1.56 12.92
CA ALA A 203 -9.27 2.15 12.89
C ALA A 203 -8.75 2.47 14.29
N ARG A 204 -9.57 3.07 15.16
CA ARG A 204 -9.18 3.38 16.55
C ARG A 204 -8.66 2.15 17.29
N SER A 205 -9.35 1.01 17.16
CA SER A 205 -8.91 -0.22 17.83
C SER A 205 -7.55 -0.72 17.35
N GLU A 206 -7.19 -0.48 16.09
CA GLU A 206 -5.88 -0.88 15.55
C GLU A 206 -4.80 0.12 15.94
N ILE A 207 -5.12 1.43 15.94
CA ILE A 207 -4.21 2.48 16.38
C ILE A 207 -3.90 2.33 17.88
N GLU A 208 -4.87 1.95 18.72
CA GLU A 208 -4.62 1.67 20.15
C GLU A 208 -3.61 0.54 20.34
N ARG A 209 -3.70 -0.51 19.53
CA ARG A 209 -2.72 -1.61 19.54
C ARG A 209 -1.35 -1.17 19.05
N LEU A 210 -1.32 -0.32 18.01
CA LEU A 210 -0.08 0.23 17.46
C LEU A 210 0.66 1.10 18.48
N LEU A 211 -0.06 1.99 19.17
CA LEU A 211 0.53 2.99 20.07
C LEU A 211 0.72 2.50 21.51
N GLY A 212 0.06 1.40 21.87
CA GLY A 212 0.03 0.88 23.25
C GLY A 212 -0.71 1.76 24.24
N SER A 213 -1.55 2.69 23.75
CA SER A 213 -2.27 3.70 24.54
C SER A 213 -3.73 3.80 24.08
N GLN A 214 -4.62 4.32 24.92
CA GLN A 214 -5.99 4.64 24.49
C GLN A 214 -5.97 5.76 23.45
N VAL A 215 -6.93 5.76 22.52
CA VAL A 215 -6.98 6.74 21.43
C VAL A 215 -8.32 7.45 21.42
N ASN A 216 -8.27 8.78 21.40
CA ASN A 216 -9.41 9.63 21.06
C ASN A 216 -9.29 10.08 19.61
N LEU A 217 -9.87 9.30 18.69
CA LEU A 217 -9.83 9.57 17.26
C LEU A 217 -11.03 10.42 16.82
N GLN A 218 -10.75 11.59 16.25
CA GLN A 218 -11.72 12.48 15.63
C GLN A 218 -11.54 12.49 14.11
N LEU A 219 -12.65 12.35 13.38
CA LEU A 219 -12.67 12.27 11.92
C LEU A 219 -13.53 13.37 11.30
N TRP A 220 -12.95 14.11 10.35
CA TRP A 220 -13.68 15.06 9.50
C TRP A 220 -13.56 14.69 8.05
N VAL A 221 -14.62 14.92 7.27
CA VAL A 221 -14.61 14.72 5.83
C VAL A 221 -14.64 16.07 5.12
N LYS A 222 -13.58 16.39 4.38
CA LYS A 222 -13.46 17.64 3.61
C LYS A 222 -13.38 17.34 2.12
N VAL A 223 -14.10 18.12 1.32
CA VAL A 223 -14.00 18.06 -0.14
C VAL A 223 -12.89 18.99 -0.58
N ARG A 224 -11.87 18.44 -1.26
CA ARG A 224 -10.80 19.19 -1.90
C ARG A 224 -10.70 18.72 -3.34
N ARG A 225 -11.23 19.54 -4.25
CA ARG A 225 -11.24 19.23 -5.69
C ARG A 225 -9.82 19.10 -6.21
N ARG A 226 -9.56 18.08 -7.03
CA ARG A 226 -8.28 17.84 -7.71
C ARG A 226 -7.07 17.82 -6.76
N TRP A 227 -7.26 17.33 -5.54
CA TRP A 227 -6.16 17.27 -4.57
C TRP A 227 -5.00 16.37 -5.07
N ARG A 228 -5.29 15.41 -5.96
CA ARG A 228 -4.29 14.56 -6.63
C ARG A 228 -3.35 15.31 -7.59
N ASP A 229 -3.71 16.53 -7.98
CA ASP A 229 -2.88 17.43 -8.80
C ASP A 229 -2.22 18.55 -7.94
N ASP A 230 -2.50 18.61 -6.64
CA ASP A 230 -2.03 19.66 -5.75
C ASP A 230 -0.72 19.25 -5.06
N GLU A 231 0.41 19.73 -5.58
CA GLU A 231 1.76 19.42 -5.08
C GLU A 231 1.89 19.59 -3.56
N SER A 232 1.34 20.69 -3.00
CA SER A 232 1.41 20.95 -1.56
C SER A 232 0.65 19.92 -0.72
N MET A 233 -0.43 19.38 -1.29
CA MET A 233 -1.22 18.33 -0.67
C MET A 233 -0.51 16.98 -0.78
N LEU A 234 0.12 16.70 -1.92
CA LEU A 234 0.90 15.47 -2.11
C LEU A 234 2.07 15.39 -1.12
N ASP A 235 2.77 16.51 -0.89
CA ASP A 235 3.85 16.59 0.11
C ASP A 235 3.33 16.32 1.53
N ARG A 236 2.18 16.91 1.89
CA ARG A 236 1.52 16.68 3.18
C ARG A 236 1.05 15.25 3.39
N LEU A 237 0.69 14.56 2.31
CA LEU A 237 0.30 13.14 2.34
C LEU A 237 1.52 12.19 2.38
N GLY A 238 2.73 12.73 2.39
CA GLY A 238 3.95 11.92 2.40
C GLY A 238 4.31 11.33 1.05
N PHE A 239 3.64 11.72 -0.04
CA PHE A 239 4.03 11.37 -1.41
C PHE A 239 5.16 12.28 -1.87
N ARG A 240 6.29 12.24 -1.16
CA ARG A 240 7.47 13.02 -1.52
C ARG A 240 8.03 12.47 -2.83
N GLY A 241 8.27 13.40 -3.74
CA GLY A 241 8.65 13.14 -5.10
C GLY A 241 10.14 13.15 -5.33
#